data_AF-A0A847A0P8-F1
#
_entry.id   AF-A0A847A0P8-F1
#
_cell.length_a   1.000
_cell.length_b   1.000
_cell.length_c   1.000
_cell.angle_alpha   90.00
_cell.angle_beta   90.00
_cell.angle_gamma   90.00
#
_symmetry.space_group_name_H-M   'P 1'
#
loop_
_entity.id
_entity.type
_entity.pdbx_description
1 polymer ?
#
loop_
_entity_poly.entity_id
_entity_poly.type
_entity_poly.pdbx_seq_one_letter_code
_entity_poly.pdbx_strand_id
1 'polypeptide(L)'
;VCYKGMFMAWQLFAYYPDLADERYISALATVHQRYSTNTFPSWSLAQPFRCIAHNGEINTLSGNRNCMKMRETRLGCKQLGDDLSDVIPVLDNKASDSACFDSMLEVLVRAGRSMPHAMMMLVPEVFGVKYHISTDKRSFYEYHSSIMEPWDGPAAMVFTDGRLLGGILDRNGLRPSRYTITTDGLAILASETGVVEFPPEKVRQKGRLQPGKMFLVDTVEGRIITDNEIKSKVARQKPYRRWLNENRIELRGLFDTPHLEAGDPATLAARMRMFGYSREELKMVVSPMAVNGQEPVGSMGNDAALAVLSDRPRLLYDYFKQMFAQVTNPPIDPLREGLVMSLMSYIGKKLNILEETPQHCRQLKLPHPVLTNEDMIRLRAVKRGDFSVHTVNTVFVPNASDPTLGLEQALERVVEDVRRVITEHDASLIILSDRTADENTMPIPALLAVSAVHHGLIELGLRGEVGLIVETGEAREVMHFCLLCGYGANGINPYMVFEMLNYLQQTGELPGELDPTQIADNNIASIKKGLLKTMSKMGISTLRSYFNAQLFEAIGLNKDLVQRYFTGTSSRIGGIGLEQIARDVQRRHTEAYSPRRPGSLELDFGGEYHFRLDGERHLWNPTTVSR
;
A
#
# COMPACT_ATOMS: atom_id res chain seq x y z
N VAL A 1 -21.50 -20.12 -21.05
CA VAL A 1 -20.48 -20.45 -22.09
C VAL A 1 -19.86 -19.15 -22.56
N CYS A 2 -18.56 -19.11 -22.88
CA CYS A 2 -17.88 -17.90 -23.35
C CYS A 2 -17.21 -18.17 -24.71
N TYR A 3 -17.68 -17.48 -25.75
CA TYR A 3 -17.07 -17.46 -27.08
C TYR A 3 -16.15 -16.23 -27.18
N LYS A 4 -14.84 -16.44 -27.28
CA LYS A 4 -13.85 -15.36 -27.31
C LYS A 4 -12.64 -15.73 -28.17
N GLY A 5 -11.97 -14.74 -28.72
CA GLY A 5 -10.78 -14.98 -29.52
C GLY A 5 -10.09 -13.71 -29.99
N MET A 6 -9.06 -13.89 -30.82
CA MET A 6 -8.24 -12.82 -31.37
C MET A 6 -8.72 -12.43 -32.77
N PHE A 7 -9.89 -11.81 -32.82
CA PHE A 7 -10.50 -11.31 -34.05
C PHE A 7 -11.19 -9.96 -33.77
N MET A 8 -11.47 -9.21 -34.84
CA MET A 8 -12.21 -7.97 -34.72
C MET A 8 -13.66 -8.26 -34.33
N ALA A 9 -14.30 -7.41 -33.53
CA ALA A 9 -15.63 -7.70 -32.97
C ALA A 9 -16.68 -8.08 -34.05
N TRP A 10 -16.65 -7.44 -35.21
CA TRP A 10 -17.54 -7.75 -36.35
C TRP A 10 -17.35 -9.14 -36.99
N GLN A 11 -16.25 -9.85 -36.70
CA GLN A 11 -15.94 -11.18 -37.21
C GLN A 11 -16.46 -12.29 -36.30
N LEU A 12 -17.03 -11.96 -35.13
CA LEU A 12 -17.44 -12.92 -34.11
C LEU A 12 -18.36 -14.03 -34.67
N PHE A 13 -19.41 -13.66 -35.39
CA PHE A 13 -20.38 -14.61 -35.96
C PHE A 13 -19.81 -15.41 -37.13
N ALA A 14 -18.85 -14.85 -37.87
CA ALA A 14 -18.18 -15.57 -38.95
C ALA A 14 -17.18 -16.60 -38.40
N TYR A 15 -16.51 -16.28 -37.30
CA TYR A 15 -15.55 -17.18 -36.65
C TYR A 15 -16.24 -18.27 -35.82
N TYR A 16 -17.35 -17.94 -35.15
CA TYR A 16 -18.19 -18.87 -34.40
C TYR A 16 -19.61 -18.93 -34.97
N PRO A 17 -19.85 -19.75 -36.01
CA PRO A 17 -21.16 -19.88 -36.64
C PRO A 17 -22.28 -20.32 -35.69
N ASP A 18 -21.94 -21.00 -34.59
CA ASP A 18 -22.88 -21.38 -33.52
C ASP A 18 -23.71 -20.18 -33.02
N LEU A 19 -23.12 -18.97 -32.99
CA LEU A 19 -23.78 -17.77 -32.51
C LEU A 19 -24.84 -17.24 -33.48
N ALA A 20 -24.77 -17.63 -34.76
CA ALA A 20 -25.76 -17.26 -35.77
C ALA A 20 -26.93 -18.26 -35.83
N ASP A 21 -26.84 -19.38 -35.12
CA ASP A 21 -27.89 -20.39 -35.08
C ASP A 21 -29.07 -19.91 -34.21
N GLU A 22 -30.31 -20.03 -34.71
CA GLU A 22 -31.53 -19.60 -34.01
C GLU A 22 -31.76 -20.34 -32.68
N ARG A 23 -31.14 -21.50 -32.49
CA ARG A 23 -31.19 -22.26 -31.23
C ARG A 23 -30.34 -21.61 -30.13
N TYR A 24 -29.44 -20.67 -30.49
CA TYR A 24 -28.61 -19.95 -29.54
C TYR A 24 -29.43 -18.84 -28.85
N ILE A 25 -30.21 -19.24 -27.83
CA ILE A 25 -31.08 -18.35 -27.07
C ILE A 25 -30.49 -18.16 -25.67
N SER A 26 -30.46 -16.91 -25.19
CA SER A 26 -29.99 -16.59 -23.83
C SER A 26 -30.77 -15.44 -23.21
N ALA A 27 -30.97 -15.51 -21.89
CA ALA A 27 -31.54 -14.42 -21.09
C ALA A 27 -30.52 -13.31 -20.75
N LEU A 28 -29.22 -13.60 -20.89
CA LEU A 28 -28.13 -12.66 -20.62
C LEU A 28 -27.02 -12.79 -21.65
N ALA A 29 -26.32 -11.68 -21.92
CA ALA A 29 -25.14 -11.66 -22.76
C ALA A 29 -24.14 -10.63 -22.22
N THR A 30 -22.85 -10.95 -22.30
CA THR A 30 -21.76 -10.02 -22.00
C THR A 30 -20.79 -10.03 -23.16
N VAL A 31 -20.46 -8.84 -23.67
CA VAL A 31 -19.54 -8.65 -24.79
C VAL A 31 -18.43 -7.72 -24.33
N HIS A 32 -17.20 -8.01 -24.75
CA HIS A 32 -16.05 -7.18 -24.42
C HIS A 32 -15.08 -7.09 -25.60
N GLN A 33 -14.60 -5.89 -25.90
CA GLN A 33 -13.51 -5.65 -26.83
C GLN A 33 -12.34 -5.01 -26.09
N ARG A 34 -11.15 -5.63 -26.20
CA ARG A 34 -9.95 -5.22 -25.47
C ARG A 34 -9.01 -4.40 -26.37
N TYR A 35 -8.46 -3.34 -25.80
CA TYR A 35 -7.27 -2.68 -26.34
C TYR A 35 -6.04 -3.18 -25.56
N SER A 36 -4.92 -3.40 -26.26
CA SER A 36 -3.68 -3.93 -25.67
C SER A 36 -2.52 -3.01 -26.00
N THR A 37 -1.61 -2.81 -25.05
CA THR A 37 -0.33 -2.11 -25.27
C THR A 37 0.69 -2.99 -25.99
N ASN A 38 0.42 -4.29 -26.11
CA ASN A 38 1.29 -5.26 -26.78
C ASN A 38 0.77 -5.59 -28.18
N THR A 39 1.69 -5.74 -29.13
CA THR A 39 1.42 -6.22 -30.50
C THR A 39 1.29 -7.75 -30.58
N PHE A 40 1.74 -8.48 -29.56
CA PHE A 40 1.63 -9.95 -29.53
C PHE A 40 0.26 -10.40 -29.02
N PRO A 41 -0.54 -11.10 -29.84
CA PRO A 41 -1.85 -11.57 -29.45
C PRO A 41 -1.76 -12.76 -28.49
N SER A 42 -2.59 -12.77 -27.45
CA SER A 42 -2.76 -13.93 -26.56
C SER A 42 -4.24 -14.23 -26.36
N TRP A 43 -4.66 -15.41 -26.80
CA TRP A 43 -6.06 -15.86 -26.74
C TRP A 43 -6.60 -15.94 -25.31
N SER A 44 -5.76 -16.34 -24.36
CA SER A 44 -6.16 -16.47 -22.96
C SER A 44 -6.52 -15.13 -22.31
N LEU A 45 -5.97 -14.03 -22.83
CA LEU A 45 -6.21 -12.66 -22.34
C LEU A 45 -7.41 -11.98 -22.99
N ALA A 46 -8.04 -12.60 -23.99
CA ALA A 46 -9.33 -12.12 -24.50
C ALA A 46 -10.39 -12.24 -23.39
N GLN A 47 -11.33 -11.31 -23.39
CA GLN A 47 -12.44 -11.24 -22.45
C GLN A 47 -13.77 -11.47 -23.19
N PRO A 48 -14.87 -11.86 -22.50
CA PRO A 48 -15.03 -11.99 -21.04
C PRO A 48 -14.18 -13.10 -20.37
N PHE A 49 -13.99 -12.97 -19.06
CA PHE A 49 -13.52 -14.05 -18.18
C PHE A 49 -14.69 -14.87 -17.63
N ARG A 50 -14.50 -15.68 -16.58
CA ARG A 50 -15.54 -16.63 -16.13
C ARG A 50 -16.73 -15.88 -15.51
N CYS A 51 -16.44 -14.88 -14.71
CA CYS A 51 -17.42 -14.10 -13.97
C CYS A 51 -17.50 -12.65 -14.44
N ILE A 52 -16.44 -12.09 -15.05
CA ILE A 52 -16.38 -10.65 -15.36
C ILE A 52 -15.98 -10.29 -16.80
N ALA A 53 -16.40 -9.09 -17.20
CA ALA A 53 -15.77 -8.30 -18.24
C ALA A 53 -15.38 -6.94 -17.65
N HIS A 54 -14.14 -6.51 -17.88
CA HIS A 54 -13.53 -5.34 -17.25
C HIS A 54 -12.95 -4.39 -18.30
N ASN A 55 -13.55 -3.21 -18.38
CA ASN A 55 -12.98 -2.07 -19.08
C ASN A 55 -12.25 -1.20 -18.06
N GLY A 56 -10.92 -1.21 -18.10
CA GLY A 56 -10.14 -0.51 -17.08
C GLY A 56 -8.75 -1.08 -16.87
N GLU A 57 -8.14 -0.69 -15.75
CA GLU A 57 -6.84 -1.19 -15.28
C GLU A 57 -6.83 -1.19 -13.75
N ILE A 58 -6.33 -2.26 -13.14
CA ILE A 58 -6.19 -2.36 -11.68
C ILE A 58 -4.77 -1.93 -11.29
N ASN A 59 -4.62 -0.69 -10.84
CA ASN A 59 -3.32 -0.08 -10.51
C ASN A 59 -2.71 -0.57 -9.18
N THR A 60 -3.44 -1.39 -8.44
CA THR A 60 -3.02 -1.98 -7.14
C THR A 60 -2.67 -3.47 -7.25
N LEU A 61 -2.60 -4.03 -8.47
CA LEU A 61 -2.46 -5.47 -8.70
C LEU A 61 -1.25 -6.09 -7.99
N SER A 62 -0.08 -5.42 -7.97
CA SER A 62 1.11 -5.94 -7.29
C SER A 62 0.87 -6.15 -5.79
N GLY A 63 0.25 -5.17 -5.13
CA GLY A 63 -0.13 -5.24 -3.72
C GLY A 63 -1.16 -6.34 -3.48
N ASN A 64 -2.18 -6.44 -4.34
CA ASN A 64 -3.22 -7.47 -4.24
C ASN A 64 -2.64 -8.89 -4.39
N ARG A 65 -1.72 -9.10 -5.33
CA ARG A 65 -1.01 -10.38 -5.52
C ARG A 65 -0.17 -10.74 -4.31
N ASN A 66 0.63 -9.80 -3.81
CA ASN A 66 1.48 -10.03 -2.64
C ASN A 66 0.63 -10.33 -1.39
N CYS A 67 -0.45 -9.57 -1.18
CA CYS A 67 -1.38 -9.82 -0.08
C CYS A 67 -2.07 -11.19 -0.19
N MET A 68 -2.44 -11.62 -1.40
CA MET A 68 -3.03 -12.95 -1.59
C MET A 68 -2.01 -14.06 -1.33
N LYS A 69 -0.77 -13.94 -1.81
CA LYS A 69 0.32 -14.88 -1.54
C LYS A 69 0.55 -15.08 -0.03
N MET A 70 0.43 -14.01 0.75
CA MET A 70 0.51 -14.08 2.23
C MET A 70 -0.63 -14.87 2.89
N ARG A 71 -1.76 -15.02 2.21
CA ARG A 71 -3.00 -15.63 2.73
C ARG A 71 -3.22 -17.05 2.24
N GLU A 72 -2.60 -17.45 1.14
CA GLU A 72 -2.78 -18.77 0.52
C GLU A 72 -2.53 -19.93 1.49
N THR A 73 -1.53 -19.80 2.38
CA THR A 73 -1.20 -20.82 3.38
C THR A 73 -2.28 -21.02 4.46
N ARG A 74 -3.27 -20.13 4.53
CA ARG A 74 -4.35 -20.11 5.53
C ARG A 74 -5.74 -20.20 4.94
N LEU A 75 -5.84 -20.37 3.62
CA LEU A 75 -7.15 -20.55 3.02
C LEU A 75 -7.76 -21.84 3.56
N GLY A 76 -8.97 -21.71 4.07
CA GLY A 76 -9.82 -22.82 4.42
C GLY A 76 -11.20 -22.59 3.84
N CYS A 77 -11.84 -23.61 3.29
CA CYS A 77 -13.18 -23.47 2.76
C CYS A 77 -13.93 -24.79 2.90
N LYS A 78 -15.01 -24.80 3.68
CA LYS A 78 -15.84 -26.00 3.86
C LYS A 78 -16.54 -26.41 2.56
N GLN A 79 -16.85 -25.46 1.70
CA GLN A 79 -17.56 -25.67 0.44
C GLN A 79 -16.67 -26.28 -0.64
N LEU A 80 -15.38 -25.93 -0.66
CA LEU A 80 -14.39 -26.49 -1.58
C LEU A 80 -13.73 -27.75 -1.02
N GLY A 81 -13.68 -27.92 0.30
CA GLY A 81 -13.11 -29.11 0.91
C GLY A 81 -11.66 -29.34 0.47
N ASP A 82 -11.36 -30.56 0.03
CA ASP A 82 -10.03 -30.95 -0.43
C ASP A 82 -9.65 -30.31 -1.76
N ASP A 83 -10.62 -29.92 -2.60
CA ASP A 83 -10.37 -29.28 -3.91
C ASP A 83 -9.73 -27.89 -3.78
N LEU A 84 -9.69 -27.31 -2.59
CA LEU A 84 -9.07 -26.00 -2.34
C LEU A 84 -7.57 -26.00 -2.70
N SER A 85 -6.86 -27.12 -2.52
CA SER A 85 -5.45 -27.21 -2.89
C SER A 85 -5.23 -27.03 -4.40
N ASP A 86 -6.19 -27.44 -5.22
CA ASP A 86 -6.10 -27.36 -6.68
C ASP A 86 -6.33 -25.93 -7.20
N VAL A 87 -6.89 -25.06 -6.36
CA VAL A 87 -7.13 -23.64 -6.65
C VAL A 87 -5.92 -22.77 -6.30
N ILE A 88 -4.94 -23.29 -5.55
CA ILE A 88 -3.73 -22.56 -5.15
C ILE A 88 -2.62 -22.77 -6.19
N PRO A 89 -1.95 -21.70 -6.69
CA PRO A 89 -2.13 -20.29 -6.33
C PRO A 89 -3.40 -19.68 -6.95
N VAL A 90 -4.12 -18.88 -6.16
CA VAL A 90 -5.38 -18.25 -6.60
C VAL A 90 -5.11 -17.23 -7.71
N LEU A 91 -3.99 -16.52 -7.62
CA LEU A 91 -3.59 -15.48 -8.56
C LEU A 91 -2.34 -15.91 -9.32
N ASP A 92 -2.48 -16.10 -10.63
CA ASP A 92 -1.33 -16.33 -11.51
C ASP A 92 -0.60 -15.00 -11.80
N ASN A 93 0.72 -14.98 -11.57
CA ASN A 93 1.59 -13.84 -11.84
C ASN A 93 1.68 -13.48 -13.33
N LYS A 94 1.40 -14.44 -14.24
CA LYS A 94 1.40 -14.22 -15.69
C LYS A 94 0.06 -13.76 -16.24
N ALA A 95 -1.01 -13.87 -15.45
CA ALA A 95 -2.34 -13.46 -15.87
C ALA A 95 -2.44 -11.92 -15.96
N SER A 96 -3.38 -11.41 -16.77
CA SER A 96 -3.72 -9.98 -16.74
C SER A 96 -4.35 -9.59 -15.40
N ASP A 97 -4.31 -8.30 -15.08
CA ASP A 97 -4.99 -7.70 -13.92
C ASP A 97 -6.46 -8.15 -13.76
N SER A 98 -7.20 -8.14 -14.86
CA SER A 98 -8.61 -8.46 -14.96
C SER A 98 -8.86 -9.96 -14.75
N ALA A 99 -7.94 -10.81 -15.20
CA ALA A 99 -8.00 -12.25 -14.96
C ALA A 99 -7.72 -12.59 -13.48
N CYS A 100 -6.78 -11.87 -12.85
CA CYS A 100 -6.55 -12.01 -11.41
C CYS A 100 -7.78 -11.59 -10.60
N PHE A 101 -8.44 -10.50 -10.99
CA PHE A 101 -9.69 -10.08 -10.34
C PHE A 101 -10.79 -11.14 -10.50
N ASP A 102 -10.94 -11.68 -11.71
CA ASP A 102 -11.90 -12.76 -12.00
C ASP A 102 -11.66 -13.98 -11.12
N SER A 103 -10.41 -14.45 -11.01
CA SER A 103 -10.05 -15.58 -10.14
C SER A 103 -10.38 -15.31 -8.67
N MET A 104 -10.03 -14.11 -8.16
CA MET A 104 -10.33 -13.74 -6.77
C MET A 104 -11.85 -13.71 -6.53
N LEU A 105 -12.61 -13.10 -7.45
CA LEU A 105 -14.06 -13.03 -7.37
C LEU A 105 -14.70 -14.42 -7.40
N GLU A 106 -14.25 -15.29 -8.32
CA GLU A 106 -14.74 -16.65 -8.43
C GLU A 106 -14.52 -17.42 -7.13
N VAL A 107 -13.33 -17.37 -6.54
CA VAL A 107 -13.05 -18.04 -5.26
C VAL A 107 -13.96 -17.55 -4.14
N LEU A 108 -14.20 -16.23 -4.04
CA LEU A 108 -15.09 -15.67 -3.02
C LEU A 108 -16.55 -16.14 -3.18
N VAL A 109 -17.02 -16.23 -4.42
CA VAL A 109 -18.38 -16.68 -4.74
C VAL A 109 -18.52 -18.18 -4.51
N ARG A 110 -17.54 -18.98 -4.94
CA ARG A 110 -17.52 -20.43 -4.71
C ARG A 110 -17.39 -20.79 -3.24
N ALA A 111 -16.74 -19.94 -2.44
CA ALA A 111 -16.72 -20.06 -0.98
C ALA A 111 -18.06 -19.72 -0.30
N GLY A 112 -19.06 -19.23 -1.04
CA GLY A 112 -20.44 -19.05 -0.58
C GLY A 112 -20.91 -17.60 -0.46
N ARG A 113 -20.11 -16.61 -0.88
CA ARG A 113 -20.57 -15.21 -0.92
C ARG A 113 -21.43 -14.97 -2.16
N SER A 114 -22.43 -14.10 -2.03
CA SER A 114 -23.16 -13.62 -3.20
C SER A 114 -22.25 -12.75 -4.07
N MET A 115 -22.48 -12.74 -5.39
CA MET A 115 -21.72 -11.92 -6.32
C MET A 115 -21.70 -10.42 -5.93
N PRO A 116 -22.82 -9.77 -5.54
CA PRO A 116 -22.79 -8.39 -5.08
C PRO A 116 -21.96 -8.18 -3.80
N HIS A 117 -21.97 -9.14 -2.86
CA HIS A 117 -21.15 -9.06 -1.65
C HIS A 117 -19.67 -9.10 -2.00
N ALA A 118 -19.24 -10.05 -2.82
CA ALA A 118 -17.85 -10.16 -3.23
C ALA A 118 -17.39 -8.91 -4.00
N MET A 119 -18.24 -8.36 -4.88
CA MET A 119 -17.96 -7.09 -5.57
C MET A 119 -17.84 -5.90 -4.60
N MET A 120 -18.73 -5.78 -3.61
CA MET A 120 -18.63 -4.74 -2.57
C MET A 120 -17.37 -4.88 -1.70
N MET A 121 -16.81 -6.08 -1.60
CA MET A 121 -15.57 -6.34 -0.86
C MET A 121 -14.33 -5.97 -1.68
N LEU A 122 -14.29 -6.33 -2.97
CA LEU A 122 -13.16 -6.07 -3.86
C LEU A 122 -13.13 -4.62 -4.36
N VAL A 123 -14.29 -4.05 -4.70
CA VAL A 123 -14.46 -2.67 -5.20
C VAL A 123 -15.38 -1.89 -4.24
N PRO A 124 -14.91 -1.58 -3.02
CA PRO A 124 -15.74 -0.90 -2.03
C PRO A 124 -15.97 0.57 -2.40
N GLU A 125 -17.15 1.06 -2.05
CA GLU A 125 -17.49 2.48 -2.03
C GLU A 125 -16.58 3.29 -1.11
N VAL A 126 -16.58 4.62 -1.28
CA VAL A 126 -16.03 5.54 -0.29
C VAL A 126 -16.91 5.53 0.96
N PHE A 127 -16.31 5.28 2.13
CA PHE A 127 -17.03 5.20 3.41
C PHE A 127 -16.35 5.98 4.56
N GLY A 128 -15.40 6.86 4.24
CA GLY A 128 -14.68 7.67 5.23
C GLY A 128 -15.60 8.51 6.12
N VAL A 129 -15.06 9.03 7.23
CA VAL A 129 -15.84 9.75 8.28
C VAL A 129 -16.69 10.89 7.71
N LYS A 130 -16.14 11.63 6.73
CA LYS A 130 -16.80 12.77 6.08
C LYS A 130 -17.84 12.37 5.02
N TYR A 131 -17.95 11.08 4.68
CA TYR A 131 -18.84 10.61 3.63
C TYR A 131 -20.22 10.23 4.19
N HIS A 132 -21.28 10.76 3.57
CA HIS A 132 -22.66 10.53 4.00
C HIS A 132 -23.16 9.16 3.53
N ILE A 133 -23.21 8.19 4.45
CA ILE A 133 -23.69 6.84 4.21
C ILE A 133 -24.39 6.31 5.47
N SER A 134 -25.31 5.35 5.32
CA SER A 134 -25.97 4.72 6.47
C SER A 134 -24.97 3.98 7.36
N THR A 135 -25.26 3.91 8.66
CA THR A 135 -24.40 3.25 9.65
C THR A 135 -24.15 1.79 9.30
N ASP A 136 -25.19 1.04 8.89
CA ASP A 136 -25.05 -0.38 8.50
C ASP A 136 -24.06 -0.56 7.35
N LYS A 137 -24.15 0.27 6.31
CA LYS A 137 -23.24 0.23 5.15
C LYS A 137 -21.81 0.62 5.55
N ARG A 138 -21.66 1.66 6.38
CA ARG A 138 -20.34 2.05 6.91
C ARG A 138 -19.70 0.91 7.69
N SER A 139 -20.47 0.26 8.57
CA SER A 139 -20.00 -0.88 9.36
C SER A 139 -19.66 -2.10 8.48
N PHE A 140 -20.43 -2.35 7.42
CA PHE A 140 -20.06 -3.39 6.44
C PHE A 140 -18.70 -3.10 5.81
N TYR A 141 -18.50 -1.88 5.28
CA TYR A 141 -17.24 -1.54 4.60
C TYR A 141 -16.06 -1.49 5.56
N GLU A 142 -16.24 -0.98 6.78
CA GLU A 142 -15.20 -0.93 7.82
C GLU A 142 -14.81 -2.33 8.34
N TYR A 143 -15.77 -3.26 8.42
CA TYR A 143 -15.46 -4.66 8.74
C TYR A 143 -14.67 -5.34 7.63
N HIS A 144 -15.13 -5.27 6.37
CA HIS A 144 -14.44 -5.91 5.24
C HIS A 144 -13.06 -5.29 4.97
N SER A 145 -12.90 -4.04 5.36
CA SER A 145 -11.66 -3.28 5.43
C SER A 145 -10.53 -3.93 6.25
N SER A 146 -10.87 -4.78 7.24
CA SER A 146 -9.89 -5.55 8.01
C SER A 146 -9.55 -6.91 7.38
N ILE A 147 -10.28 -7.29 6.33
CA ILE A 147 -10.15 -8.58 5.61
C ILE A 147 -9.47 -8.39 4.27
N MET A 148 -9.97 -7.46 3.45
CA MET A 148 -9.61 -7.29 2.05
C MET A 148 -9.21 -5.83 1.76
N GLU A 149 -8.07 -5.68 1.09
CA GLU A 149 -7.64 -4.44 0.46
C GLU A 149 -8.45 -4.19 -0.83
N PRO A 150 -8.82 -2.93 -1.12
CA PRO A 150 -9.49 -2.59 -2.36
C PRO A 150 -8.63 -2.92 -3.59
N TRP A 151 -9.25 -3.49 -4.61
CA TRP A 151 -8.70 -3.62 -5.95
C TRP A 151 -8.98 -2.34 -6.72
N ASP A 152 -8.14 -1.34 -6.47
CA ASP A 152 -8.28 0.02 -6.98
C ASP A 152 -7.76 0.17 -8.42
N GLY A 153 -8.22 1.23 -9.09
CA GLY A 153 -7.91 1.57 -10.46
C GLY A 153 -9.18 1.90 -11.26
N PRO A 154 -9.06 2.52 -12.46
CA PRO A 154 -10.21 2.76 -13.31
C PRO A 154 -10.90 1.44 -13.66
N ALA A 155 -12.19 1.31 -13.38
CA ALA A 155 -12.91 0.09 -13.66
C ALA A 155 -14.38 0.36 -14.00
N ALA A 156 -14.80 -0.08 -15.18
CA ALA A 156 -16.18 -0.41 -15.47
C ALA A 156 -16.27 -1.92 -15.63
N MET A 157 -16.85 -2.57 -14.62
CA MET A 157 -16.96 -4.03 -14.56
C MET A 157 -18.39 -4.45 -14.79
N VAL A 158 -18.57 -5.40 -15.70
CA VAL A 158 -19.79 -6.21 -15.82
C VAL A 158 -19.49 -7.58 -15.21
N PHE A 159 -20.40 -8.09 -14.40
CA PHE A 159 -20.22 -9.37 -13.72
C PHE A 159 -21.48 -10.24 -13.77
N THR A 160 -21.31 -11.55 -13.73
CA THR A 160 -22.41 -12.50 -13.73
C THR A 160 -22.06 -13.82 -13.05
N ASP A 161 -23.04 -14.44 -12.40
CA ASP A 161 -22.99 -15.82 -11.89
C ASP A 161 -23.85 -16.78 -12.73
N GLY A 162 -24.34 -16.33 -13.89
CA GLY A 162 -25.28 -17.07 -14.74
C GLY A 162 -26.76 -16.81 -14.44
N ARG A 163 -27.09 -16.23 -13.28
CA ARG A 163 -28.46 -15.77 -12.94
C ARG A 163 -28.53 -14.25 -12.87
N LEU A 164 -27.60 -13.66 -12.12
CA LEU A 164 -27.48 -12.22 -11.94
C LEU A 164 -26.58 -11.65 -13.04
N LEU A 165 -26.96 -10.51 -13.60
CA LEU A 165 -26.10 -9.69 -14.43
C LEU A 165 -25.97 -8.32 -13.79
N GLY A 166 -24.75 -7.92 -13.44
CA GLY A 166 -24.49 -6.68 -12.74
C GLY A 166 -23.43 -5.81 -13.39
N GLY A 167 -23.45 -4.53 -13.04
CA GLY A 167 -22.46 -3.54 -13.41
C GLY A 167 -22.04 -2.73 -12.20
N ILE A 168 -20.75 -2.49 -12.03
CA ILE A 168 -20.18 -1.60 -11.01
C ILE A 168 -19.09 -0.72 -11.63
N LEU A 169 -18.96 0.51 -11.11
CA LEU A 169 -17.81 1.37 -11.38
C LEU A 169 -16.84 1.34 -10.20
N ASP A 170 -15.58 1.66 -10.47
CA ASP A 170 -14.63 2.01 -9.42
C ASP A 170 -15.13 3.17 -8.54
N ARG A 171 -14.50 3.33 -7.39
CA ARG A 171 -14.85 4.34 -6.38
C ARG A 171 -14.87 5.78 -6.91
N ASN A 172 -14.09 6.08 -7.96
CA ASN A 172 -13.94 7.40 -8.56
C ASN A 172 -14.78 7.54 -9.85
N GLY A 173 -15.26 6.42 -10.40
CA GLY A 173 -16.02 6.35 -11.65
C GLY A 173 -15.22 6.86 -12.84
N LEU A 174 -14.00 6.36 -12.99
CA LEU A 174 -13.04 6.79 -14.00
C LEU A 174 -13.34 6.24 -15.40
N ARG A 175 -14.31 5.33 -15.52
CA ARG A 175 -14.78 4.75 -16.79
C ARG A 175 -16.28 5.02 -17.00
N PRO A 176 -16.69 5.28 -18.25
CA PRO A 176 -18.10 5.52 -18.55
C PRO A 176 -18.88 4.20 -18.54
N SER A 177 -20.11 4.26 -18.04
CA SER A 177 -21.07 3.17 -18.17
C SER A 177 -22.49 3.74 -18.21
N ARG A 178 -23.22 3.42 -19.27
CA ARG A 178 -24.57 3.90 -19.58
C ARG A 178 -25.52 2.71 -19.69
N TYR A 179 -26.76 2.90 -19.27
CA TYR A 179 -27.79 1.88 -19.45
C TYR A 179 -29.04 2.42 -20.15
N THR A 180 -29.68 1.55 -20.91
CA THR A 180 -30.99 1.76 -21.54
C THR A 180 -31.90 0.60 -21.13
N ILE A 181 -33.09 0.92 -20.65
CA ILE A 181 -34.14 -0.02 -20.31
C ILE A 181 -35.29 0.24 -21.27
N THR A 182 -35.76 -0.83 -21.90
CA THR A 182 -36.86 -0.80 -22.87
C THR A 182 -38.19 -1.14 -22.21
N THR A 183 -39.30 -0.87 -22.90
CA THR A 183 -40.66 -1.16 -22.43
C THR A 183 -41.01 -2.64 -22.45
N ASP A 184 -40.36 -3.43 -23.31
CA ASP A 184 -40.48 -4.89 -23.42
C ASP A 184 -39.52 -5.65 -22.48
N GLY A 185 -38.79 -4.94 -21.63
CA GLY A 185 -38.05 -5.53 -20.51
C GLY A 185 -36.57 -5.83 -20.78
N LEU A 186 -36.02 -5.43 -21.92
CA LEU A 186 -34.58 -5.53 -22.19
C LEU A 186 -33.80 -4.43 -21.46
N ALA A 187 -32.76 -4.82 -20.74
CA ALA A 187 -31.82 -3.92 -20.08
C ALA A 187 -30.43 -4.06 -20.72
N ILE A 188 -29.90 -2.95 -21.23
CA ILE A 188 -28.59 -2.89 -21.87
C ILE A 188 -27.69 -1.98 -21.05
N LEU A 189 -26.51 -2.48 -20.71
CA LEU A 189 -25.43 -1.74 -20.06
C LEU A 189 -24.23 -1.73 -21.02
N ALA A 190 -23.69 -0.55 -21.32
CA ALA A 190 -22.58 -0.39 -22.26
C ALA A 190 -21.69 0.80 -21.87
N SER A 191 -20.45 0.81 -22.36
CA SER A 191 -19.51 1.93 -22.13
C SER A 191 -20.01 3.25 -22.76
N GLU A 192 -20.80 3.16 -23.83
CA GLU A 192 -21.34 4.28 -24.59
C GLU A 192 -22.84 4.16 -24.79
N THR A 193 -23.49 5.25 -25.23
CA THR A 193 -24.90 5.23 -25.64
C THR A 193 -24.99 5.08 -27.16
N GLY A 194 -26.05 4.44 -27.67
CA GLY A 194 -26.24 4.24 -29.11
C GLY A 194 -25.58 2.98 -29.68
N VAL A 195 -25.07 2.08 -28.83
CA VAL A 195 -24.53 0.78 -29.27
C VAL A 195 -25.58 -0.15 -29.89
N VAL A 196 -26.85 0.05 -29.51
CA VAL A 196 -28.02 -0.62 -30.08
C VAL A 196 -29.11 0.43 -30.25
N GLU A 197 -29.69 0.50 -31.44
CA GLU A 197 -30.76 1.44 -31.76
C GLU A 197 -32.12 0.89 -31.35
N PHE A 198 -32.91 1.72 -30.67
CA PHE A 198 -34.30 1.43 -30.31
C PHE A 198 -35.19 2.59 -30.76
N PRO A 199 -36.40 2.30 -31.28
CA PRO A 199 -37.41 3.32 -31.48
C PRO A 199 -37.67 4.08 -30.17
N PRO A 200 -37.77 5.42 -30.17
CA PRO A 200 -37.92 6.23 -28.95
C PRO A 200 -39.06 5.79 -28.03
N GLU A 201 -40.18 5.34 -28.61
CA GLU A 201 -41.36 4.84 -27.91
C GLU A 201 -41.13 3.53 -27.14
N LYS A 202 -40.12 2.74 -27.53
CA LYS A 202 -39.72 1.52 -26.82
C LYS A 202 -38.75 1.81 -25.67
N VAL A 203 -38.26 3.03 -25.52
CA VAL A 203 -37.31 3.38 -24.46
C VAL A 203 -38.06 3.80 -23.20
N ARG A 204 -37.98 2.97 -22.15
CA ARG A 204 -38.56 3.29 -20.84
C ARG A 204 -37.65 4.22 -20.03
N GLN A 205 -36.34 3.97 -20.01
CA GLN A 205 -35.40 4.73 -19.20
C GLN A 205 -34.00 4.72 -19.82
N LYS A 206 -33.30 5.86 -19.75
CA LYS A 206 -31.86 5.95 -19.99
C LYS A 206 -31.17 6.48 -18.74
N GLY A 207 -29.99 5.95 -18.43
CA GLY A 207 -29.23 6.38 -17.27
C GLY A 207 -27.73 6.11 -17.39
N ARG A 208 -27.03 6.41 -16.29
CA ARG A 208 -25.60 6.12 -16.16
C ARG A 208 -25.31 5.50 -14.82
N LEU A 209 -24.31 4.64 -14.78
CA LEU A 209 -23.75 4.14 -13.53
C LEU A 209 -22.97 5.27 -12.86
N GLN A 210 -23.06 5.38 -11.54
CA GLN A 210 -22.40 6.41 -10.75
C GLN A 210 -21.31 5.76 -9.88
N PRO A 211 -20.23 6.49 -9.52
CA PRO A 211 -19.21 5.97 -8.63
C PRO A 211 -19.82 5.32 -7.38
N GLY A 212 -19.39 4.10 -7.09
CA GLY A 212 -19.87 3.34 -5.96
C GLY A 212 -21.27 2.72 -6.09
N LYS A 213 -22.06 3.01 -7.13
CA LYS A 213 -23.38 2.36 -7.33
C LYS A 213 -23.27 1.09 -8.15
N MET A 214 -24.17 0.14 -7.87
CA MET A 214 -24.37 -1.08 -8.64
C MET A 214 -25.67 -1.03 -9.44
N PHE A 215 -25.61 -1.54 -10.66
CA PHE A 215 -26.76 -1.92 -11.47
C PHE A 215 -26.85 -3.45 -11.46
N LEU A 216 -28.01 -4.03 -11.17
CA LEU A 216 -28.15 -5.48 -11.07
C LEU A 216 -29.49 -5.93 -11.66
N VAL A 217 -29.46 -6.96 -12.48
CA VAL A 217 -30.62 -7.62 -13.08
C VAL A 217 -30.64 -9.06 -12.61
N ASP A 218 -31.79 -9.51 -12.09
CA ASP A 218 -32.02 -10.92 -11.79
C ASP A 218 -32.92 -11.52 -12.87
N THR A 219 -32.35 -12.44 -13.66
CA THR A 219 -33.05 -13.07 -14.79
C THR A 219 -34.12 -14.07 -14.34
N VAL A 220 -34.05 -14.57 -13.10
CA VAL A 220 -35.05 -15.49 -12.54
C VAL A 220 -36.21 -14.72 -11.93
N GLU A 221 -35.94 -13.62 -11.22
CA GLU A 221 -37.01 -12.73 -10.70
C GLU A 221 -37.59 -11.80 -11.79
N GLY A 222 -36.91 -11.67 -12.94
CA GLY A 222 -37.36 -10.85 -14.07
C GLY A 222 -37.36 -9.35 -13.77
N ARG A 223 -36.47 -8.87 -12.89
CA ARG A 223 -36.45 -7.46 -12.46
C ARG A 223 -35.05 -6.88 -12.26
N ILE A 224 -35.00 -5.55 -12.27
CA ILE A 224 -33.82 -4.78 -11.91
C ILE A 224 -33.86 -4.53 -10.40
N ILE A 225 -32.77 -4.87 -9.72
CA ILE A 225 -32.58 -4.67 -8.28
C ILE A 225 -31.87 -3.33 -8.07
N THR A 226 -32.44 -2.48 -7.22
CA THR A 226 -31.87 -1.15 -6.97
C THR A 226 -30.62 -1.20 -6.10
N ASP A 227 -29.70 -0.27 -6.28
CA ASP A 227 -28.46 -0.14 -5.49
C ASP A 227 -28.70 -0.19 -3.97
N ASN A 228 -29.72 0.54 -3.50
CA ASN A 228 -30.07 0.58 -2.09
C ASN A 228 -30.58 -0.76 -1.58
N GLU A 229 -31.34 -1.51 -2.38
CA GLU A 229 -31.82 -2.84 -2.02
C GLU A 229 -30.66 -3.83 -1.92
N ILE A 230 -29.76 -3.86 -2.92
CA ILE A 230 -28.57 -4.72 -2.96
C ILE A 230 -27.74 -4.50 -1.68
N LYS A 231 -27.34 -3.26 -1.44
CA LYS A 231 -26.41 -2.95 -0.35
C LYS A 231 -27.05 -3.05 1.01
N SER A 232 -28.34 -2.74 1.15
CA SER A 232 -29.02 -2.92 2.43
C SER A 232 -29.17 -4.39 2.78
N LYS A 233 -29.44 -5.25 1.79
CA LYS A 233 -29.50 -6.71 1.99
C LYS A 233 -28.14 -7.26 2.41
N VAL A 234 -27.07 -6.91 1.70
CA VAL A 234 -25.70 -7.36 2.00
C VAL A 234 -25.22 -6.81 3.36
N ALA A 235 -25.33 -5.50 3.60
CA ALA A 235 -24.83 -4.87 4.81
C ALA A 235 -25.55 -5.31 6.10
N ARG A 236 -26.74 -5.92 5.98
CA ARG A 236 -27.53 -6.44 7.12
C ARG A 236 -27.51 -7.96 7.23
N GLN A 237 -26.76 -8.66 6.37
CA GLN A 237 -26.65 -10.11 6.40
C GLN A 237 -26.05 -10.62 7.72
N LYS A 238 -25.15 -9.83 8.33
CA LYS A 238 -24.51 -10.11 9.61
C LYS A 238 -24.48 -8.85 10.48
N PRO A 239 -24.33 -8.96 11.81
CA PRO A 239 -24.32 -7.82 12.71
C PRO A 239 -22.94 -7.13 12.73
N TYR A 240 -22.45 -6.67 11.56
CA TYR A 240 -21.10 -6.08 11.40
C TYR A 240 -20.85 -4.92 12.35
N ARG A 241 -21.86 -4.08 12.60
CA ARG A 241 -21.77 -2.98 13.58
C ARG A 241 -21.46 -3.48 14.99
N ARG A 242 -22.13 -4.56 15.42
CA ARG A 242 -21.90 -5.17 16.73
C ARG A 242 -20.50 -5.77 16.80
N TRP A 243 -20.10 -6.51 15.77
CA TRP A 243 -18.76 -7.09 15.68
C TRP A 243 -17.67 -6.04 15.80
N LEU A 244 -17.78 -4.94 15.04
CA LEU A 244 -16.84 -3.82 15.12
C LEU A 244 -16.81 -3.16 16.49
N ASN A 245 -17.95 -3.00 17.16
CA ASN A 245 -18.00 -2.38 18.49
C ASN A 245 -17.41 -3.27 19.58
N GLU A 246 -17.57 -4.59 19.48
CA GLU A 246 -17.11 -5.53 20.50
C GLU A 246 -15.66 -5.97 20.31
N ASN A 247 -15.15 -6.00 19.06
CA ASN A 247 -13.88 -6.68 18.76
C ASN A 247 -12.77 -5.74 18.29
N ARG A 248 -13.07 -4.59 17.67
CA ARG A 248 -12.01 -3.71 17.16
C ARG A 248 -11.16 -3.19 18.31
N ILE A 249 -9.84 -3.13 18.09
CA ILE A 249 -8.92 -2.60 19.07
C ILE A 249 -8.65 -1.14 18.70
N GLU A 250 -9.10 -0.24 19.57
CA GLU A 250 -8.75 1.18 19.57
C GLU A 250 -8.06 1.44 20.91
N LEU A 251 -6.79 1.86 20.88
CA LEU A 251 -6.04 2.18 22.09
C LEU A 251 -6.40 3.60 22.51
N ARG A 252 -6.95 3.75 23.73
CA ARG A 252 -7.29 5.07 24.27
C ARG A 252 -6.01 5.90 24.39
N GLY A 253 -6.06 7.11 23.86
CA GLY A 253 -4.95 8.04 23.82
C GLY A 253 -3.92 7.76 22.73
N LEU A 254 -4.07 6.69 21.95
CA LEU A 254 -3.28 6.51 20.74
C LEU A 254 -3.63 7.61 19.74
N PHE A 255 -2.62 8.32 19.24
CA PHE A 255 -2.78 9.55 18.44
C PHE A 255 -3.43 10.72 19.19
N ASP A 256 -3.32 10.76 20.53
CA ASP A 256 -3.56 11.99 21.28
C ASP A 256 -2.53 13.08 20.86
N THR A 257 -2.80 14.29 21.34
CA THR A 257 -1.99 15.50 21.15
C THR A 257 -0.51 15.18 21.35
N PRO A 258 0.32 15.16 20.29
CA PRO A 258 1.67 14.64 20.36
C PRO A 258 2.56 15.53 21.23
N HIS A 259 3.46 14.90 21.99
CA HIS A 259 4.46 15.61 22.77
C HIS A 259 5.85 15.39 22.20
N LEU A 260 6.65 16.47 22.18
CA LEU A 260 8.07 16.39 21.88
C LEU A 260 8.79 15.84 23.11
N GLU A 261 9.18 14.57 23.06
CA GLU A 261 9.99 13.98 24.11
C GLU A 261 11.43 14.50 24.02
N ALA A 262 12.01 14.85 25.18
CA ALA A 262 13.41 15.19 25.25
C ALA A 262 14.26 13.91 25.10
N GLY A 263 15.03 13.83 24.02
CA GLY A 263 16.18 12.92 23.96
C GLY A 263 17.31 13.40 24.88
N ASP A 264 18.30 12.55 25.10
CA ASP A 264 19.52 12.95 25.82
C ASP A 264 20.36 13.91 24.94
N PRO A 265 20.49 15.20 25.32
CA PRO A 265 21.22 16.18 24.52
C PRO A 265 22.69 15.83 24.34
N ALA A 266 23.28 15.07 25.29
CA ALA A 266 24.70 14.70 25.23
C ALA A 266 25.00 13.71 24.10
N THR A 267 24.03 12.86 23.74
CA THR A 267 24.20 11.79 22.76
C THR A 267 23.47 12.04 21.44
N LEU A 268 22.52 12.99 21.42
CA LEU A 268 21.68 13.29 20.25
C LEU A 268 22.51 13.56 18.98
N ALA A 269 23.53 14.41 19.07
CA ALA A 269 24.36 14.74 17.90
C ALA A 269 25.15 13.55 17.35
N ALA A 270 25.65 12.65 18.22
CA ALA A 270 26.31 11.43 17.78
C ALA A 270 25.32 10.50 17.07
N ARG A 271 24.12 10.32 17.66
CA ARG A 271 23.05 9.53 17.04
C ARG A 271 22.64 10.13 15.68
N MET A 272 22.55 11.46 15.57
CA MET A 272 22.25 12.17 14.30
C MET A 272 23.26 11.82 13.22
N ARG A 273 24.56 11.83 13.53
CA ARG A 273 25.59 11.38 12.59
C ARG A 273 25.43 9.90 12.23
N MET A 274 25.16 9.04 13.22
CA MET A 274 25.00 7.58 13.00
C MET A 274 23.86 7.26 12.02
N PHE A 275 22.72 7.97 12.13
CA PHE A 275 21.58 7.84 11.22
C PHE A 275 21.68 8.70 9.94
N GLY A 276 22.82 9.34 9.73
CA GLY A 276 23.14 10.09 8.52
C GLY A 276 22.37 11.39 8.35
N TYR A 277 22.07 12.11 9.43
CA TYR A 277 21.47 13.44 9.37
C TYR A 277 22.53 14.51 9.07
N SER A 278 22.18 15.42 8.17
CA SER A 278 22.95 16.63 7.86
C SER A 278 22.21 17.91 8.29
N ARG A 279 22.94 19.02 8.43
CA ARG A 279 22.32 20.33 8.71
C ARG A 279 21.41 20.78 7.57
N GLU A 280 21.74 20.44 6.34
CA GLU A 280 20.90 20.75 5.17
C GLU A 280 19.54 20.06 5.28
N GLU A 281 19.49 18.76 5.56
CA GLU A 281 18.22 18.03 5.74
C GLU A 281 17.37 18.60 6.88
N LEU A 282 18.00 18.95 8.02
CA LEU A 282 17.27 19.56 9.13
C LEU A 282 16.62 20.89 8.73
N LYS A 283 17.36 21.74 8.03
CA LYS A 283 16.90 23.08 7.64
C LYS A 283 15.93 23.06 6.46
N MET A 284 16.17 22.19 5.48
CA MET A 284 15.43 22.15 4.21
C MET A 284 14.25 21.19 4.24
N VAL A 285 14.27 20.16 5.09
CA VAL A 285 13.25 19.10 5.11
C VAL A 285 12.51 19.07 6.44
N VAL A 286 13.21 18.77 7.54
CA VAL A 286 12.58 18.53 8.84
C VAL A 286 11.91 19.79 9.40
N SER A 287 12.61 20.93 9.38
CA SER A 287 12.09 22.19 9.91
C SER A 287 10.88 22.71 9.11
N PRO A 288 10.90 22.78 7.76
CA PRO A 288 9.73 23.21 7.00
C PRO A 288 8.51 22.30 7.19
N MET A 289 8.71 20.99 7.31
CA MET A 289 7.64 20.03 7.62
C MET A 289 6.98 20.31 8.97
N ALA A 290 7.79 20.63 9.98
CA ALA A 290 7.31 20.89 11.33
C ALA A 290 6.72 22.31 11.51
N VAL A 291 7.16 23.29 10.72
CA VAL A 291 6.62 24.66 10.75
C VAL A 291 5.35 24.79 9.92
N ASN A 292 5.37 24.30 8.68
CA ASN A 292 4.29 24.56 7.71
C ASN A 292 3.24 23.45 7.64
N GLY A 293 3.51 22.28 8.25
CA GLY A 293 2.64 21.11 8.13
C GLY A 293 2.50 20.59 6.70
N GLN A 294 3.51 20.83 5.87
CA GLN A 294 3.61 20.47 4.46
C GLN A 294 5.07 20.16 4.12
N GLU A 295 5.28 19.26 3.15
CA GLU A 295 6.61 19.00 2.62
C GLU A 295 7.25 20.27 2.04
N PRO A 296 8.58 20.40 2.06
CA PRO A 296 9.26 21.54 1.45
C PRO A 296 9.04 21.56 -0.07
N VAL A 297 8.93 22.78 -0.62
CA VAL A 297 8.93 23.01 -2.06
C VAL A 297 10.32 23.48 -2.47
N GLY A 298 10.90 22.79 -3.45
CA GLY A 298 12.16 23.17 -4.10
C GLY A 298 11.96 23.56 -5.57
N SER A 299 13.05 23.89 -6.24
CA SER A 299 13.08 24.20 -7.68
C SER A 299 14.34 23.63 -8.33
N MET A 300 14.41 23.67 -9.68
CA MET A 300 15.45 23.03 -10.49
C MET A 300 15.41 21.50 -10.49
N GLY A 301 16.19 20.86 -11.36
CA GLY A 301 16.32 19.40 -11.42
C GLY A 301 17.29 18.88 -10.36
N ASN A 302 17.16 17.61 -9.99
CA ASN A 302 18.18 16.93 -9.19
C ASN A 302 19.40 16.65 -10.08
N ASP A 303 20.47 17.39 -9.86
CA ASP A 303 21.73 17.32 -10.60
C ASP A 303 22.89 16.74 -9.78
N ALA A 304 22.57 16.23 -8.58
CA ALA A 304 23.49 15.44 -7.77
C ALA A 304 23.70 14.04 -8.39
N ALA A 305 24.81 13.39 -8.03
CA ALA A 305 25.10 12.04 -8.47
C ALA A 305 23.99 11.04 -8.04
N LEU A 306 23.74 10.03 -8.87
CA LEU A 306 22.94 8.88 -8.45
C LEU A 306 23.59 8.23 -7.22
N ALA A 307 22.79 7.69 -6.29
CA ALA A 307 23.30 7.18 -5.02
C ALA A 307 24.44 6.16 -5.17
N VAL A 308 24.35 5.28 -6.18
CA VAL A 308 25.39 4.28 -6.51
C VAL A 308 26.70 4.87 -7.04
N LEU A 309 26.68 6.12 -7.49
CA LEU A 309 27.84 6.85 -8.02
C LEU A 309 28.35 7.93 -7.05
N SER A 310 27.73 8.07 -5.87
CA SER A 310 28.15 9.03 -4.86
C SER A 310 29.43 8.56 -4.16
N ASP A 311 30.32 9.50 -3.84
CA ASP A 311 31.51 9.27 -3.02
C ASP A 311 31.17 9.27 -1.49
N ARG A 312 29.92 9.65 -1.14
CA ARG A 312 29.42 9.75 0.23
C ARG A 312 28.53 8.56 0.58
N PRO A 313 28.47 8.14 1.86
CA PRO A 313 27.56 7.09 2.30
C PRO A 313 26.11 7.56 2.14
N ARG A 314 25.36 6.93 1.23
CA ARG A 314 23.94 7.23 1.01
C ARG A 314 23.06 6.36 1.89
N LEU A 315 21.82 6.80 2.11
CA LEU A 315 20.83 5.94 2.74
C LEU A 315 20.25 4.97 1.72
N LEU A 316 19.78 3.82 2.21
CA LEU A 316 19.21 2.80 1.33
C LEU A 316 17.98 3.30 0.56
N TYR A 317 17.25 4.27 1.12
CA TYR A 317 16.09 4.89 0.49
C TYR A 317 16.43 5.56 -0.86
N ASP A 318 17.64 6.10 -1.03
CA ASP A 318 18.03 6.88 -2.22
C ASP A 318 18.16 6.04 -3.49
N TYR A 319 18.37 4.73 -3.33
CA TYR A 319 18.47 3.75 -4.41
C TYR A 319 17.12 3.42 -5.03
N PHE A 320 16.01 3.80 -4.41
CA PHE A 320 14.66 3.55 -4.91
C PHE A 320 14.04 4.81 -5.50
N LYS A 321 13.38 4.66 -6.65
CA LYS A 321 12.63 5.72 -7.33
C LYS A 321 11.15 5.38 -7.36
N GLN A 322 10.30 6.35 -7.05
CA GLN A 322 8.85 6.18 -7.06
C GLN A 322 8.37 5.91 -8.49
N MET A 323 7.54 4.87 -8.65
CA MET A 323 6.77 4.70 -9.87
C MET A 323 5.61 5.69 -9.91
N PHE A 324 5.17 6.03 -11.11
CA PHE A 324 4.00 6.87 -11.34
C PHE A 324 3.26 6.43 -12.60
N ALA A 325 1.96 6.66 -12.64
CA ALA A 325 1.12 6.25 -13.75
C ALA A 325 1.31 7.19 -14.94
N GLN A 326 1.37 6.62 -16.14
CA GLN A 326 1.43 7.37 -17.39
C GLN A 326 0.52 6.68 -18.41
N VAL A 327 -0.44 7.43 -18.97
CA VAL A 327 -1.39 7.00 -20.03
C VAL A 327 -2.38 5.92 -19.62
N THR A 328 -1.94 4.82 -19.01
CA THR A 328 -2.74 3.61 -18.78
C THR A 328 -3.85 3.83 -17.74
N ASN A 329 -3.52 4.54 -16.65
CA ASN A 329 -4.46 5.01 -15.65
C ASN A 329 -4.17 6.47 -15.23
N PRO A 330 -5.19 7.27 -14.87
CA PRO A 330 -4.99 8.64 -14.41
C PRO A 330 -4.53 8.68 -12.94
N PRO A 331 -3.68 9.67 -12.56
CA PRO A 331 -3.46 9.99 -11.16
C PRO A 331 -4.69 10.65 -10.53
N ILE A 332 -4.74 10.70 -9.20
CA ILE A 332 -5.80 11.36 -8.42
C ILE A 332 -5.26 12.70 -7.89
N ASP A 333 -6.14 13.71 -7.75
CA ASP A 333 -5.81 14.96 -7.06
C ASP A 333 -5.99 14.78 -5.53
N PRO A 334 -4.89 14.70 -4.74
CA PRO A 334 -4.98 14.43 -3.32
C PRO A 334 -5.54 15.60 -2.51
N LEU A 335 -5.61 16.80 -3.10
CA LEU A 335 -6.12 18.02 -2.46
C LEU A 335 -7.62 18.19 -2.73
N ARG A 336 -8.03 18.10 -4.00
CA ARG A 336 -9.43 18.32 -4.41
C ARG A 336 -10.30 17.08 -4.25
N GLU A 337 -9.73 15.90 -4.45
CA GLU A 337 -10.43 14.62 -4.40
C GLU A 337 -10.10 13.82 -3.12
N GLY A 338 -9.46 14.45 -2.13
CA GLY A 338 -9.02 13.78 -0.89
C GLY A 338 -10.11 13.06 -0.08
N LEU A 339 -11.40 13.30 -0.36
CA LEU A 339 -12.53 12.57 0.24
C LEU A 339 -12.57 11.09 -0.14
N VAL A 340 -12.05 10.72 -1.31
CA VAL A 340 -12.02 9.32 -1.79
C VAL A 340 -10.82 8.54 -1.25
N MET A 341 -9.86 9.27 -0.67
CA MET A 341 -8.59 8.74 -0.20
C MET A 341 -8.61 8.42 1.30
N SER A 342 -7.78 7.47 1.73
CA SER A 342 -7.68 7.09 3.14
C SER A 342 -6.30 6.51 3.49
N LEU A 343 -5.76 6.95 4.64
CA LEU A 343 -4.58 6.37 5.28
C LEU A 343 -4.92 5.34 6.37
N MET A 344 -6.21 5.09 6.60
CA MET A 344 -6.66 4.17 7.65
C MET A 344 -6.29 2.73 7.30
N SER A 345 -5.80 1.99 8.30
CA SER A 345 -5.44 0.59 8.21
C SER A 345 -5.85 -0.18 9.46
N TYR A 346 -5.96 -1.51 9.31
CA TYR A 346 -6.03 -2.45 10.42
C TYR A 346 -4.73 -3.27 10.43
N ILE A 347 -4.16 -3.43 11.61
CA ILE A 347 -2.85 -4.06 11.81
C ILE A 347 -2.96 -5.16 12.87
N GLY A 348 -2.31 -6.28 12.63
CA GLY A 348 -2.34 -7.47 13.49
C GLY A 348 -2.64 -8.74 12.71
N LYS A 349 -3.10 -9.76 13.44
CA LYS A 349 -3.41 -11.10 12.93
C LYS A 349 -4.56 -11.07 11.92
N LYS A 350 -4.30 -11.60 10.73
CA LYS A 350 -5.28 -11.79 9.64
C LYS A 350 -5.78 -13.22 9.63
N LEU A 351 -7.10 -13.36 9.62
CA LEU A 351 -7.78 -14.65 9.54
C LEU A 351 -8.10 -15.01 8.08
N ASN A 352 -8.68 -16.20 7.91
CA ASN A 352 -9.06 -16.75 6.62
C ASN A 352 -10.07 -15.83 5.87
N ILE A 353 -9.65 -15.29 4.74
CA ILE A 353 -10.45 -14.34 3.94
C ILE A 353 -11.77 -14.92 3.39
N LEU A 354 -11.92 -16.24 3.35
CA LEU A 354 -13.13 -16.91 2.85
C LEU A 354 -14.25 -16.99 3.90
N GLU A 355 -13.96 -16.68 5.15
CA GLU A 355 -14.93 -16.71 6.25
C GLU A 355 -15.32 -15.31 6.75
N GLU A 356 -16.37 -15.25 7.57
CA GLU A 356 -16.83 -14.03 8.24
C GLU A 356 -17.15 -14.32 9.70
N THR A 357 -16.33 -13.78 10.60
CA THR A 357 -16.48 -13.95 12.04
C THR A 357 -16.15 -12.65 12.77
N PRO A 358 -16.69 -12.41 13.99
CA PRO A 358 -16.37 -11.21 14.77
C PRO A 358 -14.86 -11.00 14.97
N GLN A 359 -14.08 -12.08 15.05
CA GLN A 359 -12.65 -12.08 15.29
C GLN A 359 -11.84 -11.45 14.13
N HIS A 360 -12.38 -11.40 12.91
CA HIS A 360 -11.69 -10.80 11.77
C HIS A 360 -11.38 -9.31 11.97
N CYS A 361 -12.20 -8.61 12.75
CA CYS A 361 -11.98 -7.19 13.07
C CYS A 361 -11.25 -6.97 14.40
N ARG A 362 -10.79 -8.03 15.08
CA ARG A 362 -9.97 -7.98 16.29
C ARG A 362 -8.51 -7.62 15.98
N GLN A 363 -8.35 -6.46 15.38
CA GLN A 363 -7.07 -5.89 14.93
C GLN A 363 -6.97 -4.45 15.46
N LEU A 364 -5.75 -3.94 15.60
CA LEU A 364 -5.52 -2.55 15.97
C LEU A 364 -5.83 -1.66 14.77
N LYS A 365 -6.77 -0.74 14.94
CA LYS A 365 -7.13 0.25 13.92
C LYS A 365 -6.21 1.46 14.04
N LEU A 366 -5.50 1.77 12.95
CA LEU A 366 -4.72 2.99 12.82
C LEU A 366 -5.39 3.95 11.82
N PRO A 367 -5.61 5.23 12.17
CA PRO A 367 -6.09 6.23 11.22
C PRO A 367 -5.02 6.63 10.19
N HIS A 368 -3.74 6.45 10.52
CA HIS A 368 -2.58 6.67 9.66
C HIS A 368 -1.36 5.89 10.19
N PRO A 369 -0.30 5.68 9.38
CA PRO A 369 0.81 4.82 9.78
C PRO A 369 1.84 5.50 10.70
N VAL A 370 1.83 6.83 10.82
CA VAL A 370 2.84 7.56 11.63
C VAL A 370 2.46 7.52 13.11
N LEU A 371 3.34 6.99 13.95
CA LEU A 371 3.19 6.84 15.40
C LEU A 371 4.14 7.79 16.15
N THR A 372 3.69 8.35 17.26
CA THR A 372 4.51 9.18 18.17
C THR A 372 5.32 8.31 19.14
N ASN A 373 6.30 8.88 19.83
CA ASN A 373 7.03 8.14 20.86
C ASN A 373 6.13 7.68 22.00
N GLU A 374 5.16 8.52 22.37
CA GLU A 374 4.18 8.19 23.39
C GLU A 374 3.26 7.05 22.95
N ASP A 375 2.88 7.01 21.66
CA ASP A 375 2.15 5.88 21.08
C ASP A 375 2.93 4.57 21.24
N MET A 376 4.26 4.61 21.07
CA MET A 376 5.12 3.43 21.26
C MET A 376 5.18 2.99 22.72
N ILE A 377 5.23 3.93 23.67
CA ILE A 377 5.15 3.63 25.12
C ILE A 377 3.81 2.97 25.43
N ARG A 378 2.70 3.54 24.94
CA ARG A 378 1.35 2.99 25.11
C ARG A 378 1.26 1.57 24.55
N LEU A 379 1.77 1.34 23.33
CA LEU A 379 1.79 0.03 22.68
C LEU A 379 2.55 -1.01 23.50
N ARG A 380 3.73 -0.66 24.04
CA ARG A 380 4.53 -1.55 24.91
C ARG A 380 3.87 -1.82 26.25
N ALA A 381 3.11 -0.85 26.78
CA ALA A 381 2.44 -0.98 28.07
C ALA A 381 1.15 -1.80 28.00
N VAL A 382 0.66 -2.17 26.82
CA VAL A 382 -0.58 -2.93 26.66
C VAL A 382 -0.46 -4.29 27.33
N LYS A 383 -1.39 -4.58 28.25
CA LYS A 383 -1.55 -5.89 28.88
C LYS A 383 -2.94 -6.43 28.55
N ARG A 384 -3.05 -7.12 27.41
CA ARG A 384 -4.26 -7.84 26.98
C ARG A 384 -3.90 -9.29 26.68
N GLY A 385 -4.67 -10.25 27.20
CA GLY A 385 -4.40 -11.67 26.97
C GLY A 385 -4.60 -12.12 25.52
N ASP A 386 -5.28 -11.31 24.72
CA ASP A 386 -5.64 -11.54 23.33
C ASP A 386 -4.92 -10.61 22.33
N PHE A 387 -4.03 -9.76 22.83
CA PHE A 387 -3.30 -8.79 22.03
C PHE A 387 -1.97 -8.48 22.72
N SER A 388 -0.90 -9.05 22.16
CA SER A 388 0.46 -8.92 22.66
C SER A 388 1.33 -8.13 21.68
N VAL A 389 2.21 -7.30 22.23
CA VAL A 389 3.16 -6.47 21.49
C VAL A 389 4.56 -6.81 21.96
N HIS A 390 5.45 -7.14 21.04
CA HIS A 390 6.84 -7.47 21.35
C HIS A 390 7.79 -6.55 20.59
N THR A 391 8.94 -6.24 21.18
CA THR A 391 10.00 -5.47 20.52
C THR A 391 11.15 -6.40 20.16
N VAL A 392 11.60 -6.33 18.90
CA VAL A 392 12.78 -7.03 18.39
C VAL A 392 13.79 -5.97 17.95
N ASN A 393 15.00 -6.05 18.48
CA ASN A 393 16.04 -5.07 18.21
C ASN A 393 16.69 -5.32 16.84
N THR A 394 16.73 -4.29 16.00
CA THR A 394 17.33 -4.31 14.66
C THR A 394 18.69 -3.64 14.67
N VAL A 395 19.59 -4.15 15.53
CA VAL A 395 20.97 -3.68 15.68
C VAL A 395 21.96 -4.83 15.54
N PHE A 396 23.19 -4.54 15.13
CA PHE A 396 24.24 -5.54 14.96
C PHE A 396 25.60 -5.03 15.43
N VAL A 397 26.47 -5.95 15.82
CA VAL A 397 27.83 -5.63 16.23
C VAL A 397 28.73 -5.64 14.98
N PRO A 398 29.62 -4.64 14.79
CA PRO A 398 30.57 -4.67 13.69
C PRO A 398 31.47 -5.90 13.79
N ASN A 399 31.57 -6.66 12.72
CA ASN A 399 32.59 -7.69 12.60
C ASN A 399 33.85 -7.06 12.00
N ALA A 400 34.94 -7.05 12.77
CA ALA A 400 36.21 -6.45 12.39
C ALA A 400 36.89 -7.12 11.17
N SER A 401 36.55 -8.38 10.88
CA SER A 401 37.12 -9.15 9.79
C SER A 401 36.29 -9.10 8.49
N ASP A 402 34.97 -9.04 8.61
CA ASP A 402 34.05 -8.93 7.46
C ASP A 402 32.76 -8.19 7.86
N PRO A 403 32.62 -6.90 7.48
CA PRO A 403 31.41 -6.11 7.74
C PRO A 403 30.12 -6.74 7.19
N THR A 404 30.23 -7.47 6.07
CA THR A 404 29.09 -8.13 5.40
C THR A 404 28.49 -9.20 6.28
N LEU A 405 29.35 -10.07 6.83
CA LEU A 405 28.93 -11.20 7.66
C LEU A 405 28.15 -10.74 8.89
N GLY A 406 28.58 -9.63 9.51
CA GLY A 406 27.87 -9.06 10.68
C GLY A 406 26.45 -8.61 10.35
N LEU A 407 26.26 -7.93 9.21
CA LEU A 407 24.93 -7.48 8.78
C LEU A 407 24.04 -8.65 8.34
N GLU A 408 24.58 -9.59 7.57
CA GLU A 408 23.83 -10.76 7.10
C GLU A 408 23.34 -11.64 8.25
N GLN A 409 24.22 -11.98 9.20
CA GLN A 409 23.86 -12.75 10.39
C GLN A 409 22.81 -12.02 11.23
N ALA A 410 22.87 -10.69 11.31
CA ALA A 410 21.89 -9.92 12.05
C ALA A 410 20.51 -9.91 11.37
N LEU A 411 20.45 -9.88 10.04
CA LEU A 411 19.19 -10.01 9.30
C LEU A 411 18.56 -11.38 9.53
N GLU A 412 19.35 -12.45 9.44
CA GLU A 412 18.88 -13.82 9.73
C GLU A 412 18.41 -13.97 11.18
N ARG A 413 19.17 -13.42 12.13
CA ARG A 413 18.80 -13.39 13.54
C ARG A 413 17.47 -12.66 13.75
N VAL A 414 17.27 -11.49 13.16
CA VAL A 414 16.04 -10.71 13.33
C VAL A 414 14.84 -11.48 12.76
N VAL A 415 14.95 -12.10 11.60
CA VAL A 415 13.88 -12.95 11.04
C VAL A 415 13.54 -14.11 11.98
N GLU A 416 14.56 -14.76 12.54
CA GLU A 416 14.40 -15.88 13.46
C GLU A 416 13.85 -15.47 14.84
N ASP A 417 14.26 -14.32 15.37
CA ASP A 417 13.71 -13.74 16.60
C ASP A 417 12.23 -13.42 16.43
N VAL A 418 11.85 -12.81 15.30
CA VAL A 418 10.46 -12.53 14.95
C VAL A 418 9.66 -13.84 14.83
N ARG A 419 10.22 -14.87 14.17
CA ARG A 419 9.59 -16.19 14.07
C ARG A 419 9.32 -16.78 15.46
N ARG A 420 10.32 -16.79 16.34
CA ARG A 420 10.18 -17.27 17.73
C ARG A 420 9.12 -16.50 18.50
N VAL A 421 9.13 -15.18 18.41
CA VAL A 421 8.12 -14.31 19.05
C VAL A 421 6.70 -14.64 18.59
N ILE A 422 6.50 -14.91 17.29
CA ILE A 422 5.19 -15.35 16.77
C ILE A 422 4.80 -16.72 17.34
N THR A 423 5.71 -17.70 17.30
CA THR A 423 5.38 -19.09 17.65
C THR A 423 5.29 -19.34 19.16
N GLU A 424 6.08 -18.64 19.97
CA GLU A 424 6.20 -18.88 21.42
C GLU A 424 5.31 -17.92 22.24
N HIS A 425 4.97 -16.75 21.70
CA HIS A 425 4.25 -15.70 22.44
C HIS A 425 2.93 -15.25 21.76
N ASP A 426 2.54 -15.86 20.64
CA ASP A 426 1.35 -15.51 19.83
C ASP A 426 1.25 -13.98 19.61
N ALA A 427 2.39 -13.36 19.28
CA ALA A 427 2.51 -11.92 19.13
C ALA A 427 1.57 -11.37 18.06
N SER A 428 0.70 -10.44 18.45
CA SER A 428 -0.20 -9.75 17.52
C SER A 428 0.52 -8.64 16.75
N LEU A 429 1.42 -7.92 17.42
CA LEU A 429 2.26 -6.87 16.83
C LEU A 429 3.72 -7.05 17.22
N ILE A 430 4.62 -6.74 16.27
CA ILE A 430 6.05 -6.72 16.51
C ILE A 430 6.61 -5.36 16.12
N ILE A 431 7.34 -4.76 17.05
CA ILE A 431 8.08 -3.51 16.87
C ILE A 431 9.53 -3.88 16.51
N LEU A 432 9.92 -3.59 15.28
CA LEU A 432 11.32 -3.64 14.84
C LEU A 432 11.96 -2.31 15.24
N SER A 433 12.92 -2.35 16.16
CA SER A 433 13.49 -1.13 16.78
C SER A 433 14.99 -1.03 16.61
N ASP A 434 15.46 0.09 16.07
CA ASP A 434 16.88 0.47 16.06
C ASP A 434 17.28 1.37 17.25
N ARG A 435 16.35 1.62 18.19
CA ARG A 435 16.54 2.59 19.29
C ARG A 435 17.69 2.21 20.24
N THR A 436 18.05 0.94 20.31
CA THR A 436 19.15 0.44 21.15
C THR A 436 20.53 0.61 20.51
N ALA A 437 20.64 1.20 19.31
CA ALA A 437 21.92 1.45 18.66
C ALA A 437 22.73 2.49 19.45
N ASP A 438 24.00 2.18 19.68
CA ASP A 438 24.91 2.94 20.55
C ASP A 438 26.35 2.92 20.00
N GLU A 439 27.34 3.28 20.82
CA GLU A 439 28.76 3.29 20.45
C GLU A 439 29.33 1.89 20.12
N ASN A 440 28.66 0.81 20.51
CA ASN A 440 29.11 -0.57 20.31
C ASN A 440 28.26 -1.33 19.27
N THR A 441 27.06 -0.84 18.98
CA THR A 441 26.08 -1.49 18.11
C THR A 441 25.57 -0.56 17.01
N MET A 442 25.58 -1.07 15.78
CA MET A 442 25.13 -0.35 14.60
C MET A 442 23.68 -0.66 14.28
N PRO A 443 22.89 0.31 13.78
CA PRO A 443 21.54 0.05 13.33
C PRO A 443 21.56 -0.72 12.00
N ILE A 444 20.73 -1.76 11.87
CA ILE A 444 20.40 -2.32 10.56
C ILE A 444 19.55 -1.26 9.83
N PRO A 445 19.85 -0.91 8.56
CA PRO A 445 19.02 0.04 7.81
C PRO A 445 17.54 -0.36 7.87
N ALA A 446 16.68 0.55 8.31
CA ALA A 446 15.33 0.18 8.73
C ALA A 446 14.49 -0.41 7.58
N LEU A 447 14.70 0.09 6.35
CA LEU A 447 14.11 -0.47 5.14
C LEU A 447 14.55 -1.92 4.88
N LEU A 448 15.83 -2.23 5.08
CA LEU A 448 16.36 -3.57 4.89
C LEU A 448 15.83 -4.52 5.98
N ALA A 449 15.80 -4.07 7.24
CA ALA A 449 15.29 -4.85 8.36
C ALA A 449 13.83 -5.24 8.17
N VAL A 450 12.94 -4.27 7.87
CA VAL A 450 11.51 -4.57 7.67
C VAL A 450 11.29 -5.45 6.45
N SER A 451 12.02 -5.22 5.36
CA SER A 451 11.85 -5.99 4.13
C SER A 451 12.34 -7.44 4.30
N ALA A 452 13.47 -7.65 4.97
CA ALA A 452 13.97 -8.98 5.31
C ALA A 452 12.97 -9.77 6.17
N VAL A 453 12.43 -9.15 7.23
CA VAL A 453 11.39 -9.76 8.06
C VAL A 453 10.12 -10.00 7.24
N HIS A 454 9.70 -9.04 6.42
CA HIS A 454 8.50 -9.16 5.61
C HIS A 454 8.54 -10.35 4.67
N HIS A 455 9.61 -10.46 3.88
CA HIS A 455 9.79 -11.54 2.92
C HIS A 455 10.09 -12.88 3.60
N GLY A 456 10.92 -12.90 4.65
CA GLY A 456 11.16 -14.12 5.43
C GLY A 456 9.88 -14.69 6.07
N LEU A 457 9.00 -13.83 6.60
CA LEU A 457 7.71 -14.28 7.12
C LEU A 457 6.73 -14.73 6.02
N ILE A 458 6.85 -14.24 4.79
CA ILE A 458 6.07 -14.75 3.64
C ILE A 458 6.49 -16.19 3.33
N GLU A 459 7.81 -16.43 3.25
CA GLU A 459 8.37 -17.76 2.97
C GLU A 459 8.01 -18.77 4.06
N LEU A 460 7.98 -18.34 5.32
CA LEU A 460 7.56 -19.15 6.46
C LEU A 460 6.03 -19.31 6.59
N GLY A 461 5.22 -18.61 5.78
CA GLY A 461 3.75 -18.63 5.89
C GLY A 461 3.19 -17.93 7.14
N LEU A 462 3.99 -17.08 7.79
CA LEU A 462 3.67 -16.42 9.07
C LEU A 462 3.35 -14.93 8.92
N ARG A 463 3.55 -14.31 7.74
CA ARG A 463 3.33 -12.85 7.58
C ARG A 463 1.91 -12.41 7.92
N GLY A 464 0.90 -13.28 7.74
CA GLY A 464 -0.48 -13.03 8.12
C GLY A 464 -0.75 -13.05 9.64
N GLU A 465 0.18 -13.54 10.48
CA GLU A 465 -0.03 -13.62 11.93
C GLU A 465 0.16 -12.30 12.66
N VAL A 466 0.92 -11.38 12.10
CA VAL A 466 1.46 -10.24 12.86
C VAL A 466 1.40 -8.93 12.07
N GLY A 467 1.17 -7.83 12.78
CA GLY A 467 1.43 -6.48 12.27
C GLY A 467 2.85 -6.03 12.58
N LEU A 468 3.55 -5.43 11.62
CA LEU A 468 4.92 -4.94 11.78
C LEU A 468 4.91 -3.42 12.01
N ILE A 469 5.55 -2.96 13.07
CA ILE A 469 5.80 -1.54 13.34
C ILE A 469 7.31 -1.31 13.28
N VAL A 470 7.74 -0.24 12.62
CA VAL A 470 9.16 0.15 12.54
C VAL A 470 9.39 1.36 13.44
N GLU A 471 10.17 1.20 14.50
CA GLU A 471 10.69 2.29 15.33
C GLU A 471 12.11 2.59 14.89
N THR A 472 12.31 3.73 14.23
CA THR A 472 13.60 4.02 13.57
C THR A 472 14.07 5.46 13.74
N GLY A 473 15.39 5.62 13.88
CA GLY A 473 16.06 6.90 13.80
C GLY A 473 16.28 7.41 12.37
N GLU A 474 16.10 6.57 11.35
CA GLU A 474 16.48 6.86 9.95
C GLU A 474 15.36 7.59 9.17
N ALA A 475 14.09 7.28 9.44
CA ALA A 475 12.94 7.79 8.69
C ALA A 475 12.63 9.26 8.99
N ARG A 476 12.64 10.11 7.96
CA ARG A 476 12.47 11.56 8.08
C ARG A 476 11.79 12.22 6.87
N GLU A 477 11.95 11.64 5.69
CA GLU A 477 11.32 12.13 4.46
C GLU A 477 10.09 11.32 4.09
N VAL A 478 9.16 11.93 3.36
CA VAL A 478 7.95 11.27 2.82
C VAL A 478 8.31 9.98 2.08
N MET A 479 9.40 9.98 1.29
CA MET A 479 9.87 8.80 0.56
C MET A 479 10.21 7.63 1.49
N HIS A 480 10.79 7.89 2.66
CA HIS A 480 11.17 6.86 3.63
C HIS A 480 9.92 6.15 4.14
N PHE A 481 8.86 6.91 4.49
CA PHE A 481 7.58 6.33 4.91
C PHE A 481 6.91 5.54 3.79
N CYS A 482 6.95 6.05 2.54
CA CYS A 482 6.40 5.34 1.39
C CYS A 482 7.09 3.99 1.18
N LEU A 483 8.42 3.95 1.24
CA LEU A 483 9.21 2.72 1.09
C LEU A 483 8.93 1.73 2.23
N LEU A 484 9.00 2.19 3.49
CA LEU A 484 8.71 1.34 4.64
C LEU A 484 7.31 0.71 4.55
N CYS A 485 6.29 1.50 4.19
CA CYS A 485 4.94 0.98 3.94
C CYS A 485 4.90 0.00 2.76
N GLY A 486 5.57 0.32 1.64
CA GLY A 486 5.61 -0.49 0.44
C GLY A 486 6.28 -1.85 0.63
N TYR A 487 7.21 -1.97 1.58
CA TYR A 487 7.97 -3.18 1.90
C TYR A 487 7.55 -3.86 3.22
N GLY A 488 6.41 -3.48 3.79
CA GLY A 488 5.72 -4.30 4.80
C GLY A 488 5.49 -3.68 6.18
N ALA A 489 5.93 -2.44 6.42
CA ALA A 489 5.64 -1.71 7.67
C ALA A 489 4.16 -1.28 7.72
N ASN A 490 3.47 -1.67 8.79
CA ASN A 490 2.08 -1.29 9.04
C ASN A 490 1.95 0.00 9.87
N GLY A 491 2.95 0.30 10.71
CA GLY A 491 3.11 1.55 11.44
C GLY A 491 4.59 1.94 11.52
N ILE A 492 4.88 3.23 11.64
CA ILE A 492 6.23 3.79 11.61
C ILE A 492 6.33 4.86 12.69
N ASN A 493 7.27 4.70 13.62
CA ASN A 493 7.63 5.70 14.61
C ASN A 493 9.01 6.28 14.27
N PRO A 494 9.07 7.51 13.74
CA PRO A 494 10.33 8.21 13.47
C PRO A 494 10.84 8.88 14.76
N TYR A 495 11.20 8.10 15.79
CA TYR A 495 11.39 8.65 17.15
C TYR A 495 12.37 9.80 17.21
N MET A 496 13.40 9.72 16.38
CA MET A 496 14.49 10.67 16.35
C MET A 496 14.06 12.01 15.77
N VAL A 497 13.11 12.03 14.84
CA VAL A 497 12.53 13.28 14.34
C VAL A 497 11.89 14.07 15.48
N PHE A 498 11.17 13.41 16.40
CA PHE A 498 10.57 14.08 17.54
C PHE A 498 11.63 14.57 18.55
N GLU A 499 12.65 13.76 18.85
CA GLU A 499 13.76 14.17 19.72
C GLU A 499 14.55 15.36 19.15
N MET A 500 14.79 15.38 17.83
CA MET A 500 15.46 16.49 17.14
C MET A 500 14.60 17.76 17.09
N LEU A 501 13.29 17.64 16.83
CA LEU A 501 12.39 18.79 16.85
C LEU A 501 12.33 19.44 18.23
N ASN A 502 12.36 18.63 19.30
CA ASN A 502 12.50 19.15 20.65
C ASN A 502 13.80 19.96 20.81
N TYR A 503 14.93 19.40 20.35
CA TYR A 503 16.23 20.07 20.41
C TYR A 503 16.25 21.39 19.64
N LEU A 504 15.77 21.40 18.39
CA LEU A 504 15.72 22.61 17.55
C LEU A 504 14.81 23.70 18.13
N GLN A 505 13.73 23.31 18.82
CA GLN A 505 12.89 24.25 19.55
C GLN A 505 13.64 24.85 20.75
N GLN A 506 14.33 24.01 21.53
CA GLN A 506 15.10 24.46 22.71
C GLN A 506 16.29 25.36 22.33
N THR A 507 16.93 25.13 21.18
CA THR A 507 18.03 25.96 20.68
C THR A 507 17.57 27.22 19.93
N GLY A 508 16.26 27.41 19.75
CA GLY A 508 15.69 28.57 19.05
C GLY A 508 15.91 28.55 17.53
N GLU A 509 16.17 27.37 16.94
CA GLU A 509 16.27 27.20 15.49
C GLU A 509 14.89 27.09 14.80
N LEU A 510 13.85 26.78 15.57
CA LEU A 510 12.46 26.81 15.14
C LEU A 510 11.74 28.10 15.61
N PRO A 511 10.67 28.53 14.93
CA PRO A 511 9.90 29.70 15.34
C PRO A 511 9.32 29.54 16.76
N GLY A 512 9.70 30.44 17.68
CA GLY A 512 9.30 30.37 19.09
C GLY A 512 7.80 30.57 19.37
N GLU A 513 7.02 31.01 18.37
CA GLU A 513 5.56 31.17 18.48
C GLU A 513 4.80 29.84 18.39
N LEU A 514 5.44 28.78 17.86
CA LEU A 514 4.80 27.47 17.71
C LEU A 514 4.94 26.66 18.98
N ASP A 515 3.81 26.16 19.48
CA ASP A 515 3.76 25.22 20.60
C ASP A 515 4.41 23.87 20.19
N PRO A 516 5.21 23.22 21.07
CA PRO A 516 5.81 21.91 20.81
C PRO A 516 4.85 20.86 20.24
N THR A 517 3.61 20.83 20.71
CA THR A 517 2.63 19.90 20.17
C THR A 517 2.23 20.26 18.75
N GLN A 518 2.00 21.55 18.46
CA GLN A 518 1.70 22.01 17.10
C GLN A 518 2.82 21.63 16.11
N ILE A 519 4.08 21.69 16.55
CA ILE A 519 5.26 21.30 15.75
C ILE A 519 5.21 19.81 15.39
N ALA A 520 4.92 18.94 16.36
CA ALA A 520 4.81 17.51 16.13
C ALA A 520 3.59 17.16 15.24
N ASP A 521 2.44 17.79 15.48
CA ASP A 521 1.23 17.63 14.66
C ASP A 521 1.45 18.05 13.21
N ASN A 522 2.15 19.18 13.00
CA ASN A 522 2.53 19.66 11.68
C ASN A 522 3.44 18.65 10.97
N ASN A 523 4.45 18.13 11.65
CA ASN A 523 5.33 17.13 11.06
C ASN A 523 4.54 15.88 10.61
N ILE A 524 3.67 15.35 11.47
CA ILE A 524 2.80 14.21 11.14
C ILE A 524 1.85 14.56 9.98
N ALA A 525 1.26 15.76 9.97
CA ALA A 525 0.37 16.23 8.92
C ALA A 525 1.09 16.35 7.57
N SER A 526 2.35 16.80 7.56
CA SER A 526 3.17 16.90 6.35
C SER A 526 3.43 15.51 5.74
N ILE A 527 3.76 14.52 6.57
CA ILE A 527 3.98 13.13 6.14
C ILE A 527 2.66 12.53 5.60
N LYS A 528 1.54 12.76 6.28
CA LYS A 528 0.21 12.29 5.82
C LYS A 528 -0.14 12.86 4.44
N LYS A 529 0.05 14.17 4.24
CA LYS A 529 -0.16 14.81 2.93
C LYS A 529 0.79 14.25 1.87
N GLY A 530 2.07 14.03 2.23
CA GLY A 530 3.06 13.44 1.34
C GLY A 530 2.76 12.00 0.92
N LEU A 531 2.26 11.18 1.85
CA LEU A 531 1.80 9.80 1.57
C LEU A 531 0.63 9.82 0.58
N LEU A 532 -0.40 10.63 0.85
CA LEU A 532 -1.54 10.80 -0.05
C LEU A 532 -1.08 11.25 -1.44
N LYS A 533 -0.20 12.26 -1.52
CA LYS A 533 0.38 12.74 -2.77
C LYS A 533 1.12 11.63 -3.53
N THR A 534 1.91 10.82 -2.85
CA THR A 534 2.71 9.76 -3.50
C THR A 534 1.82 8.64 -4.02
N MET A 535 0.84 8.20 -3.23
CA MET A 535 -0.16 7.21 -3.66
C MET A 535 -0.96 7.70 -4.87
N SER A 536 -1.33 8.99 -4.87
CA SER A 536 -2.15 9.57 -5.93
C SER A 536 -1.45 9.63 -7.28
N LYS A 537 -0.10 9.66 -7.33
CA LYS A 537 0.69 9.56 -8.58
C LYS A 537 0.44 8.26 -9.35
N MET A 538 0.11 7.17 -8.65
CA MET A 538 -0.31 5.90 -9.25
C MET A 538 -1.82 5.77 -9.38
N GLY A 539 -2.59 6.76 -8.96
CA GLY A 539 -4.06 6.71 -8.90
C GLY A 539 -4.59 5.82 -7.77
N ILE A 540 -3.82 5.61 -6.70
CA ILE A 540 -4.21 4.75 -5.58
C ILE A 540 -4.86 5.60 -4.48
N SER A 541 -6.04 5.17 -4.03
CA SER A 541 -6.83 5.93 -3.07
C SER A 541 -6.61 5.49 -1.63
N THR A 542 -6.26 4.22 -1.37
CA THR A 542 -6.15 3.72 0.01
C THR A 542 -4.77 3.15 0.33
N LEU A 543 -4.26 3.48 1.52
CA LEU A 543 -2.94 3.03 1.97
C LEU A 543 -2.88 1.50 2.06
N ARG A 544 -4.00 0.85 2.36
CA ARG A 544 -4.07 -0.62 2.44
C ARG A 544 -3.75 -1.32 1.13
N SER A 545 -4.10 -0.73 0.00
CA SER A 545 -3.75 -1.26 -1.32
C SER A 545 -2.34 -0.85 -1.75
N TYR A 546 -1.78 0.20 -1.13
CA TYR A 546 -0.40 0.63 -1.33
C TYR A 546 0.60 -0.23 -0.54
N PHE A 547 0.19 -0.75 0.63
CA PHE A 547 1.00 -1.70 1.39
C PHE A 547 1.35 -2.92 0.55
N ASN A 548 2.60 -3.35 0.65
CA ASN A 548 3.16 -4.49 -0.07
C ASN A 548 3.10 -4.37 -1.61
N ALA A 549 2.75 -3.20 -2.16
CA ALA A 549 2.63 -3.01 -3.60
C ALA A 549 3.99 -2.82 -4.29
N GLN A 550 5.04 -2.49 -3.53
CA GLN A 550 6.41 -2.29 -4.03
C GLN A 550 6.46 -1.42 -5.29
N LEU A 551 5.78 -0.27 -5.28
CA LEU A 551 5.66 0.64 -6.42
C LEU A 551 6.90 1.53 -6.60
N PHE A 552 8.05 0.87 -6.67
CA PHE A 552 9.37 1.46 -6.74
C PHE A 552 10.22 0.72 -7.75
N GLU A 553 11.17 1.45 -8.33
CA GLU A 553 12.26 0.88 -9.09
C GLU A 553 13.59 1.10 -8.34
N ALA A 554 14.37 0.04 -8.18
CA ALA A 554 15.71 0.13 -7.63
C ALA A 554 16.73 0.46 -8.74
N ILE A 555 17.65 1.37 -8.46
CA ILE A 555 18.74 1.75 -9.35
C ILE A 555 20.05 1.64 -8.58
N GLY A 556 20.93 0.74 -9.04
CA GLY A 556 22.24 0.55 -8.43
C GLY A 556 22.26 -0.43 -7.26
N LEU A 557 21.23 -1.27 -7.11
CA LEU A 557 21.23 -2.42 -6.19
C LEU A 557 21.44 -3.70 -6.99
N ASN A 558 22.37 -4.56 -6.56
CA ASN A 558 22.63 -5.81 -7.25
C ASN A 558 21.42 -6.78 -7.20
N LYS A 559 21.40 -7.74 -8.13
CA LYS A 559 20.26 -8.66 -8.29
C LYS A 559 20.08 -9.56 -7.08
N ASP A 560 21.16 -10.03 -6.46
CA ASP A 560 21.09 -10.97 -5.33
C ASP A 560 20.46 -10.31 -4.10
N LEU A 561 20.83 -9.06 -3.78
CA LEU A 561 20.22 -8.27 -2.71
C LEU A 561 18.72 -8.06 -2.98
N VAL A 562 18.37 -7.65 -4.19
CA VAL A 562 16.97 -7.37 -4.56
C VAL A 562 16.14 -8.66 -4.55
N GLN A 563 16.67 -9.77 -5.06
CA GLN A 563 15.96 -11.04 -5.08
C GLN A 563 15.71 -11.58 -3.67
N ARG A 564 16.68 -11.43 -2.75
CA ARG A 564 16.58 -11.93 -1.38
C ARG A 564 15.75 -11.04 -0.46
N TYR A 565 15.93 -9.72 -0.52
CA TYR A 565 15.35 -8.80 0.45
C TYR A 565 14.26 -7.89 -0.09
N PHE A 566 14.16 -7.70 -1.41
CA PHE A 566 13.18 -6.81 -2.03
C PHE A 566 12.45 -7.51 -3.20
N THR A 567 12.15 -8.81 -3.00
CA THR A 567 11.68 -9.72 -4.04
C THR A 567 10.47 -9.15 -4.77
N GLY A 568 10.57 -9.05 -6.11
CA GLY A 568 9.53 -8.46 -6.96
C GLY A 568 9.85 -7.05 -7.47
N THR A 569 10.85 -6.38 -6.88
CA THR A 569 11.29 -5.05 -7.31
C THR A 569 12.15 -5.12 -8.58
N SER A 570 11.89 -4.23 -9.54
CA SER A 570 12.75 -4.09 -10.72
C SER A 570 14.08 -3.44 -10.34
N SER A 571 15.18 -4.06 -10.74
CA SER A 571 16.52 -3.46 -10.71
C SER A 571 17.24 -3.74 -12.03
N ARG A 572 17.06 -2.83 -12.99
CA ARG A 572 17.62 -2.98 -14.35
C ARG A 572 19.13 -2.75 -14.37
N ILE A 573 19.61 -1.85 -13.51
CA ILE A 573 21.02 -1.51 -13.36
C ILE A 573 21.46 -1.99 -11.98
N GLY A 574 22.30 -3.02 -11.96
CA GLY A 574 22.90 -3.54 -10.72
C GLY A 574 23.91 -2.57 -10.12
N GLY A 575 24.36 -2.85 -8.91
CA GLY A 575 25.38 -2.05 -8.24
C GLY A 575 25.78 -2.65 -6.91
N ILE A 576 25.52 -1.93 -5.83
CA ILE A 576 25.93 -2.33 -4.49
C ILE A 576 25.19 -3.57 -3.98
N GLY A 577 25.83 -4.33 -3.10
CA GLY A 577 25.25 -5.43 -2.33
C GLY A 577 25.32 -5.17 -0.83
N LEU A 578 25.10 -6.21 -0.02
CA LEU A 578 25.16 -6.11 1.45
C LEU A 578 26.50 -5.58 1.97
N GLU A 579 27.60 -5.94 1.32
CA GLU A 579 28.95 -5.53 1.73
C GLU A 579 29.07 -4.00 1.78
N GLN A 580 28.70 -3.31 0.70
CA GLN A 580 28.81 -1.86 0.65
C GLN A 580 27.80 -1.19 1.61
N ILE A 581 26.59 -1.75 1.75
CA ILE A 581 25.61 -1.26 2.72
C ILE A 581 26.18 -1.33 4.15
N ALA A 582 26.80 -2.47 4.51
CA ALA A 582 27.43 -2.65 5.81
C ALA A 582 28.59 -1.67 6.03
N ARG A 583 29.43 -1.46 5.01
CA ARG A 583 30.54 -0.48 5.04
C ARG A 583 30.03 0.95 5.21
N ASP A 584 28.95 1.33 4.54
CA ASP A 584 28.37 2.68 4.65
C ASP A 584 27.78 2.93 6.05
N VAL A 585 27.10 1.94 6.62
CA VAL A 585 26.64 1.97 8.01
C VAL A 585 27.83 2.10 8.97
N GLN A 586 28.87 1.29 8.78
CA GLN A 586 30.08 1.32 9.60
C GLN A 586 30.81 2.66 9.51
N ARG A 587 30.88 3.27 8.32
CA ARG A 587 31.51 4.58 8.12
C ARG A 587 30.76 5.66 8.89
N ARG A 588 29.42 5.70 8.79
CA ARG A 588 28.58 6.66 9.56
C ARG A 588 28.70 6.45 11.07
N HIS A 589 28.71 5.19 11.52
CA HIS A 589 28.86 4.85 12.93
C HIS A 589 30.25 5.25 13.46
N THR A 590 31.32 4.95 12.72
CA THR A 590 32.68 5.35 13.08
C THR A 590 32.81 6.87 13.16
N GLU A 591 32.23 7.61 12.20
CA GLU A 591 32.19 9.08 12.22
C GLU A 591 31.37 9.65 13.38
N ALA A 592 30.32 8.94 13.80
CA ALA A 592 29.49 9.35 14.92
C ALA A 592 30.25 9.34 16.26
N TYR A 593 31.06 8.31 16.50
CA TYR A 593 31.69 8.05 17.81
C TYR A 593 33.21 8.28 17.87
N SER A 594 33.87 8.54 16.74
CA SER A 594 35.30 8.87 16.75
C SER A 594 35.58 10.25 17.38
N PRO A 595 36.74 10.44 18.04
CA PRO A 595 37.15 11.73 18.56
C PRO A 595 37.13 12.80 17.47
N ARG A 596 36.40 13.88 17.72
CA ARG A 596 36.19 14.96 16.76
C ARG A 596 37.38 15.91 16.73
N ARG A 597 37.75 16.35 15.52
CA ARG A 597 38.78 17.39 15.36
C ARG A 597 38.27 18.70 15.97
N PRO A 598 39.13 19.45 16.70
CA PRO A 598 38.77 20.78 17.20
C PRO A 598 38.27 21.67 16.06
N GLY A 599 37.13 22.34 16.27
CA GLY A 599 36.50 23.21 15.27
C GLY A 599 35.65 22.49 14.20
N SER A 600 35.51 21.16 14.25
CA SER A 600 34.57 20.45 13.38
C SER A 600 33.12 20.83 13.69
N LEU A 601 32.27 20.87 12.68
CA LEU A 601 30.83 21.09 12.83
C LEU A 601 30.16 19.90 13.51
N GLU A 602 29.11 20.17 14.27
CA GLU A 602 28.37 19.14 14.99
C GLU A 602 27.74 18.09 14.08
N LEU A 603 27.16 18.56 12.98
CA LEU A 603 26.69 17.78 11.87
C LEU A 603 27.33 18.32 10.61
N ASP A 604 27.58 17.42 9.67
CA ASP A 604 27.99 17.80 8.33
C ASP A 604 26.93 18.73 7.72
N PHE A 605 27.37 19.71 6.91
CA PHE A 605 26.42 20.58 6.23
C PHE A 605 25.59 19.81 5.22
N GLY A 606 26.13 18.73 4.63
CA GLY A 606 25.52 18.01 3.52
C GLY A 606 25.88 18.69 2.19
N GLY A 607 24.89 18.84 1.33
CA GLY A 607 25.06 19.36 -0.03
C GLY A 607 24.47 18.42 -1.06
N GLU A 608 23.33 17.81 -0.75
CA GLU A 608 22.56 16.97 -1.67
C GLU A 608 21.51 17.80 -2.41
N TYR A 609 20.96 18.81 -1.75
CA TYR A 609 19.94 19.69 -2.31
C TYR A 609 20.57 20.94 -2.95
N HIS A 610 21.60 21.50 -2.32
CA HIS A 610 22.37 22.62 -2.86
C HIS A 610 23.85 22.28 -3.00
N PHE A 611 24.43 22.74 -4.11
CA PHE A 611 25.87 22.66 -4.31
C PHE A 611 26.65 23.31 -3.14
N ARG A 612 27.63 22.56 -2.63
CA ARG A 612 28.67 23.05 -1.74
C ARG A 612 30.04 22.57 -2.21
N LEU A 613 31.07 23.36 -1.91
CA LEU A 613 32.46 23.03 -2.26
C LEU A 613 32.94 21.70 -1.66
N ASP A 614 32.49 21.41 -0.45
CA ASP A 614 32.77 20.21 0.34
C ASP A 614 31.58 19.23 0.38
N GLY A 615 30.56 19.45 -0.46
CA GLY A 615 29.29 18.71 -0.50
C GLY A 615 29.27 17.52 -1.48
N GLU A 616 28.07 17.10 -1.89
CA GLU A 616 27.92 16.15 -3.00
C GLU A 616 28.37 16.81 -4.31
N ARG A 617 28.73 15.98 -5.30
CA ARG A 617 29.04 16.50 -6.64
C ARG A 617 27.76 16.81 -7.39
N HIS A 618 27.70 18.03 -7.92
CA HIS A 618 26.62 18.53 -8.77
C HIS A 618 27.10 18.79 -10.19
N LEU A 619 26.27 18.46 -11.18
CA LEU A 619 26.51 18.80 -12.58
C LEU A 619 26.61 20.32 -12.77
N TRP A 620 25.72 21.08 -12.12
CA TRP A 620 25.75 22.53 -12.11
C TRP A 620 26.50 23.03 -10.88
N ASN A 621 27.68 23.60 -11.14
CA ASN A 621 28.51 24.24 -10.12
C ASN A 621 29.06 25.57 -10.66
N PRO A 622 29.58 26.46 -9.81
CA PRO A 622 30.05 27.78 -10.26
C PRO A 622 31.07 27.71 -11.40
N THR A 623 31.90 26.66 -11.45
CA THR A 623 32.89 26.47 -12.52
C THR A 623 32.25 26.07 -13.84
N THR A 624 31.22 25.20 -13.82
CA THR A 624 30.53 24.76 -15.04
C THR A 624 29.54 25.79 -15.57
N VAL A 625 29.01 26.66 -14.71
CA VAL A 625 28.07 27.74 -15.10
C VAL A 625 28.80 29.00 -15.59
N SER A 626 30.00 29.28 -15.05
CA SER A 626 30.77 30.49 -15.41
C SER A 626 31.59 30.37 -16.71
N ARG A 627 31.72 29.16 -17.26
CA ARG A 627 32.36 28.87 -18.54
C ARG A 627 31.30 28.63 -19.60
#